data_AF-A0A6L7SS03-F1
#
_entry.id   AF-A0A6L7SS03-F1
#
_cell.length_a   1.000
_cell.length_b   1.000
_cell.length_c   1.000
_cell.angle_alpha   90.00
_cell.angle_beta   90.00
_cell.angle_gamma   90.00
#
_symmetry.space_group_name_H-M   'P 1'
#
loop_
_entity.id
_entity.type
_entity.pdbx_description
1 polymer ?
#
loop_
_entity_poly.entity_id
_entity_poly.type
_entity_poly.pdbx_seq_one_letter_code
_entity_poly.pdbx_strand_id
1 'polypeptide(L)'
;MIKQSEAKNHGIAITDSKKRFERDQEALRERLRELLPCLVNVDGHVDVKALRDVVDIANSTSHDQGYELTFAGKGLARAQADSPTNYELKTEWEQSKDFDNTSNVVIRGDNLDVLKILYQNYFRKIKMIYIDPPYNTKGENFVYKDDFRQSDANLVAQFGMNEETTDYLHNVFSTRSHSGWLAFMYPRLKLARQLLREDGVIFISIDDNE
;
A
#
# COMPACT_ATOMS: atom_id res chain seq x y z
N MET A 1 10.59 3.94 14.47
CA MET A 1 9.13 4.03 14.65
C MET A 1 8.77 3.52 16.04
N ILE A 2 7.64 3.95 16.60
CA ILE A 2 7.11 3.49 17.90
C ILE A 2 5.69 2.96 17.71
N LYS A 3 5.27 1.94 18.47
CA LYS A 3 3.86 1.47 18.42
C LYS A 3 2.94 2.56 18.96
N GLN A 4 1.78 2.76 18.34
CA GLN A 4 0.78 3.75 18.79
C GLN A 4 0.36 3.54 20.25
N SER A 5 0.22 2.30 20.71
CA SER A 5 -0.09 2.01 22.12
C SER A 5 0.97 2.55 23.09
N GLU A 6 2.25 2.42 22.73
CA GLU A 6 3.37 2.93 23.52
C GLU A 6 3.52 4.45 23.39
N ALA A 7 3.23 5.03 22.22
CA ALA A 7 3.21 6.47 22.01
C ALA A 7 2.20 7.18 22.94
N LYS A 8 0.99 6.61 23.10
CA LYS A 8 -0.01 7.12 24.06
C LYS A 8 0.51 7.17 25.49
N ASN A 9 1.22 6.13 25.91
CA ASN A 9 1.78 6.05 27.27
C ASN A 9 2.85 7.12 27.52
N HIS A 10 3.52 7.60 26.47
CA HIS A 10 4.52 8.68 26.54
C HIS A 10 3.93 10.08 26.28
N GLY A 11 2.60 10.21 26.19
CA GLY A 11 1.95 11.49 25.92
C GLY A 11 2.22 12.06 24.52
N ILE A 12 2.70 11.23 23.59
CA ILE A 12 2.96 11.63 22.20
C ILE A 12 1.62 11.70 21.46
N ALA A 13 1.34 12.85 20.84
CA ALA A 13 0.17 13.03 20.00
C ALA A 13 0.24 12.06 18.80
N ILE A 14 -0.77 11.19 18.68
CA ILE A 14 -0.90 10.27 17.56
C ILE A 14 -1.45 11.03 16.37
N THR A 15 -0.75 10.94 15.24
CA THR A 15 -1.30 11.41 13.97
C THR A 15 -2.18 10.31 13.43
N ASP A 16 -3.51 10.46 13.50
CA ASP A 16 -4.42 9.37 13.17
C ASP A 16 -4.18 8.84 11.74
N SER A 17 -3.63 7.63 11.62
CA SER A 17 -3.43 6.94 10.34
C SER A 17 -4.76 6.67 9.62
N LYS A 18 -5.90 6.74 10.33
CA LYS A 18 -7.26 6.69 9.76
C LYS A 18 -7.69 7.98 9.07
N LYS A 19 -7.00 9.10 9.28
CA LYS A 19 -7.02 10.26 8.36
C LYS A 19 -6.19 9.99 7.11
N ARG A 20 -5.98 8.73 6.73
CA ARG A 20 -5.91 8.39 5.30
C ARG A 20 -7.16 9.01 4.73
N PHE A 21 -7.07 10.16 4.03
CA PHE A 21 -8.21 10.98 3.58
C PHE A 21 -9.45 10.13 3.73
N GLU A 22 -10.32 10.37 4.73
CA GLU A 22 -11.72 9.98 4.55
C GLU A 22 -11.95 10.45 3.13
N ARG A 23 -11.97 9.52 2.16
CA ARG A 23 -11.86 9.88 0.74
C ARG A 23 -13.04 10.78 0.63
N ASP A 24 -12.80 12.09 0.58
CA ASP A 24 -13.82 13.04 1.00
C ASP A 24 -14.98 12.67 0.12
N GLN A 25 -16.00 12.04 0.72
CA GLN A 25 -16.90 11.25 -0.12
C GLN A 25 -17.61 12.23 -1.03
N GLU A 26 -17.81 13.45 -0.53
CA GLU A 26 -18.08 14.67 -1.27
C GLU A 26 -17.04 14.92 -2.38
N ALA A 27 -15.75 15.16 -2.09
CA ALA A 27 -14.76 15.49 -3.13
C ALA A 27 -14.56 14.39 -4.19
N LEU A 28 -14.65 13.11 -3.82
CA LEU A 28 -14.63 11.99 -4.74
C LEU A 28 -15.90 11.97 -5.59
N ARG A 29 -17.08 12.20 -4.99
CA ARG A 29 -18.35 12.30 -5.71
C ARG A 29 -18.35 13.49 -6.65
N GLU A 30 -17.86 14.64 -6.23
CA GLU A 30 -17.73 15.83 -7.08
C GLU A 30 -16.76 15.56 -8.23
N ARG A 31 -15.61 14.93 -7.97
CA ARG A 31 -14.67 14.58 -9.03
C ARG A 31 -15.23 13.51 -9.99
N LEU A 32 -16.01 12.55 -9.48
CA LEU A 32 -16.74 11.60 -10.31
C LEU A 32 -17.82 12.33 -11.14
N ARG A 33 -18.53 13.29 -10.56
CA ARG A 33 -19.53 14.12 -11.27
C ARG A 33 -18.89 15.00 -12.33
N GLU A 34 -17.73 15.59 -12.07
CA GLU A 34 -16.98 16.40 -13.05
C GLU A 34 -16.55 15.55 -14.25
N LEU A 35 -16.00 14.36 -13.99
CA LEU A 35 -15.46 13.49 -15.04
C LEU A 35 -16.54 12.71 -15.79
N LEU A 36 -17.55 12.24 -15.06
CA LEU A 36 -18.61 11.36 -15.55
C LEU A 36 -19.95 11.76 -14.90
N PRO A 37 -20.57 12.88 -15.35
CA PRO A 37 -21.78 13.43 -14.74
C PRO A 37 -22.95 12.45 -14.68
N CYS A 38 -23.02 11.53 -15.65
CA CYS A 38 -24.04 10.49 -15.72
C CYS A 38 -23.97 9.45 -14.59
N LEU A 39 -22.89 9.43 -13.80
CA LEU A 39 -22.68 8.47 -12.72
C LEU A 39 -23.18 8.94 -11.37
N VAL A 40 -23.68 10.18 -11.26
CA VAL A 40 -24.18 10.72 -10.01
C VAL A 40 -25.63 11.17 -10.20
N ASN A 41 -26.53 10.53 -9.46
CA ASN A 41 -27.96 10.86 -9.49
C ASN A 41 -28.21 12.27 -8.94
N VAL A 42 -29.40 12.79 -9.23
CA VAL A 42 -29.86 14.10 -8.71
C VAL A 42 -29.79 14.17 -7.18
N ASP A 43 -29.97 13.02 -6.51
CA ASP A 43 -29.88 12.88 -5.05
C ASP A 43 -28.43 12.76 -4.52
N GLY A 44 -27.41 12.88 -5.38
CA GLY A 44 -26.00 12.87 -4.99
C GLY A 44 -25.40 11.48 -4.72
N HIS A 45 -26.15 10.41 -4.99
CA HIS A 45 -25.68 9.02 -4.91
C HIS A 45 -25.05 8.56 -6.23
N VAL A 46 -24.01 7.74 -6.15
CA VAL A 46 -23.37 7.13 -7.33
C VAL A 46 -24.29 6.06 -7.91
N ASP A 47 -24.63 6.17 -9.19
CA ASP A 47 -25.37 5.16 -9.92
C ASP A 47 -24.43 4.04 -10.38
N VAL A 48 -24.46 2.94 -9.63
CA VAL A 48 -23.66 1.74 -9.90
C VAL A 48 -24.04 1.09 -11.23
N LYS A 49 -25.30 1.23 -11.68
CA LYS A 49 -25.75 0.72 -12.97
C LYS A 49 -25.19 1.57 -14.11
N ALA A 50 -25.28 2.89 -14.01
CA ALA A 50 -24.66 3.78 -14.99
C ALA A 50 -23.14 3.58 -15.07
N LEU A 51 -22.48 3.33 -13.92
CA LEU A 51 -21.04 3.02 -13.88
C LEU A 51 -20.76 1.72 -14.60
N ARG A 52 -21.57 0.69 -14.34
CA ARG A 52 -21.49 -0.58 -15.04
C ARG A 52 -21.72 -0.41 -16.53
N ASP A 53 -22.70 0.39 -16.95
CA ASP A 53 -22.99 0.64 -18.36
C ASP A 53 -21.83 1.37 -19.05
N VAL A 54 -21.20 2.36 -18.39
CA VAL A 54 -19.98 3.03 -18.90
C VAL A 54 -18.81 2.03 -19.02
N VAL A 55 -18.63 1.19 -18.01
CA VAL A 55 -17.61 0.14 -17.99
C VAL A 55 -17.89 -0.94 -19.04
N ASP A 56 -19.15 -1.33 -19.23
CA ASP A 56 -19.58 -2.34 -20.20
C ASP A 56 -19.56 -1.77 -21.64
N ILE A 57 -19.75 -0.47 -21.84
CA ILE A 57 -19.49 0.20 -23.13
C ILE A 57 -17.99 0.22 -23.44
N ALA A 58 -17.14 0.56 -22.45
CA ALA A 58 -15.69 0.46 -22.61
C ALA A 58 -15.27 -0.99 -22.90
N ASN A 59 -15.85 -1.94 -22.17
CA ASN A 59 -15.55 -3.36 -22.27
C ASN A 59 -16.17 -4.05 -23.50
N SER A 60 -17.28 -3.54 -24.05
CA SER A 60 -17.86 -4.10 -25.27
C SER A 60 -17.04 -3.74 -26.52
N THR A 61 -16.24 -2.68 -26.46
CA THR A 61 -15.15 -2.44 -27.43
C THR A 61 -13.89 -3.26 -27.16
N SER A 62 -13.75 -3.83 -25.97
CA SER A 62 -12.63 -4.69 -25.58
C SER A 62 -13.13 -6.06 -25.12
N HIS A 63 -13.46 -6.92 -26.10
CA HIS A 63 -13.39 -8.37 -25.95
C HIS A 63 -11.93 -8.83 -25.74
N ASP A 64 -11.26 -8.26 -24.75
CA ASP A 64 -9.96 -8.68 -24.25
C ASP A 64 -10.12 -8.82 -22.74
N GLN A 65 -10.29 -10.05 -22.28
CA GLN A 65 -9.81 -10.36 -20.94
C GLN A 65 -8.31 -10.11 -20.98
N GLY A 66 -7.90 -8.93 -20.54
CA GLY A 66 -6.51 -8.50 -20.62
C GLY A 66 -5.59 -9.51 -19.94
N TYR A 67 -4.33 -9.55 -20.39
CA TYR A 67 -3.31 -10.36 -19.76
C TYR A 67 -3.02 -9.86 -18.34
N GLU A 68 -3.20 -10.72 -17.33
CA GLU A 68 -2.90 -10.40 -15.94
C GLU A 68 -1.95 -11.44 -15.33
N LEU A 69 -0.85 -10.96 -14.74
CA LEU A 69 -0.02 -11.78 -13.87
C LEU A 69 -0.75 -12.01 -12.53
N THR A 70 -1.14 -13.24 -12.27
CA THR A 70 -1.71 -13.68 -10.98
C THR A 70 -0.65 -14.35 -10.12
N PHE A 71 -0.76 -14.20 -8.80
CA PHE A 71 0.13 -14.84 -7.83
C PHE A 71 -0.63 -15.13 -6.53
N ALA A 72 -0.19 -16.14 -5.80
CA ALA A 72 -0.81 -16.51 -4.53
C ALA A 72 -0.62 -15.37 -3.50
N GLY A 73 -1.71 -14.98 -2.82
CA GLY A 73 -1.69 -13.88 -1.86
C GLY A 73 -1.89 -12.48 -2.45
N LYS A 74 -2.12 -12.32 -3.77
CA LYS A 74 -2.32 -11.00 -4.42
C LYS A 74 -3.43 -10.15 -3.78
N GLY A 75 -4.57 -10.77 -3.44
CA GLY A 75 -5.67 -10.08 -2.77
C GLY A 75 -5.26 -9.54 -1.39
N LEU A 76 -4.54 -10.35 -0.61
CA LEU A 76 -4.03 -9.97 0.71
C LEU A 76 -2.98 -8.86 0.60
N ALA A 77 -2.01 -9.00 -0.30
CA ALA A 77 -1.00 -7.99 -0.59
C ALA A 77 -1.63 -6.63 -0.95
N ARG A 78 -2.72 -6.64 -1.73
CA ARG A 78 -3.50 -5.44 -2.03
C ARG A 78 -4.14 -4.84 -0.78
N ALA A 79 -4.75 -5.68 0.06
CA ALA A 79 -5.40 -5.27 1.28
C ALA A 79 -4.41 -4.73 2.32
N GLN A 80 -3.19 -5.29 2.41
CA GLN A 80 -2.13 -4.81 3.28
C GLN A 80 -1.68 -3.39 2.93
N ALA A 81 -1.55 -3.05 1.65
CA ALA A 81 -1.32 -1.65 1.25
C ALA A 81 -2.48 -0.73 1.64
N ASP A 82 -3.69 -1.30 1.74
CA ASP A 82 -4.89 -0.57 2.11
C ASP A 82 -5.20 -0.57 3.62
N SER A 83 -4.46 -1.33 4.42
CA SER A 83 -4.66 -1.34 5.87
C SER A 83 -3.95 -0.15 6.51
N PRO A 84 -4.54 0.45 7.57
CA PRO A 84 -3.85 1.46 8.35
C PRO A 84 -2.60 0.88 9.03
N THR A 85 -1.66 1.75 9.39
CA THR A 85 -0.51 1.38 10.23
C THR A 85 -0.82 1.64 11.70
N ASN A 86 -0.23 0.81 12.57
CA ASN A 86 -0.30 0.94 14.04
C ASN A 86 0.97 1.61 14.62
N TYR A 87 1.80 2.20 13.76
CA TYR A 87 3.06 2.85 14.13
C TYR A 87 3.00 4.35 13.93
N GLU A 88 3.80 5.07 14.72
CA GLU A 88 4.04 6.51 14.60
C GLU A 88 5.53 6.82 14.40
N LEU A 89 5.80 8.01 13.88
CA LEU A 89 7.14 8.58 13.89
C LEU A 89 7.47 9.09 15.29
N LYS A 90 8.65 8.73 15.76
CA LYS A 90 9.28 9.27 16.95
C LYS A 90 10.57 9.94 16.51
N THR A 91 10.77 11.18 16.94
CA THR A 91 12.01 11.90 16.66
C THR A 91 13.16 11.36 17.52
N GLU A 92 14.30 11.10 16.88
CA GLU A 92 15.54 10.69 17.52
C GLU A 92 16.48 11.90 17.62
N TRP A 93 16.24 12.76 18.63
CA TRP A 93 16.93 14.05 18.78
C TRP A 93 18.45 13.92 18.85
N GLU A 94 18.95 12.96 19.62
CA GLU A 94 20.39 12.75 19.83
C GLU A 94 21.13 12.31 18.57
N GLN A 95 20.43 11.66 17.64
CA GLN A 95 20.99 11.21 16.36
C GLN A 95 20.75 12.21 15.22
N SER A 96 19.97 13.26 15.49
CA SER A 96 19.66 14.27 14.48
C SER A 96 20.79 15.29 14.36
N LYS A 97 21.04 15.74 13.13
CA LYS A 97 21.96 16.82 12.82
C LYS A 97 21.20 17.92 12.12
N ASP A 98 21.28 19.13 12.67
CA ASP A 98 20.62 20.34 12.13
C ASP A 98 19.11 20.15 11.93
N PHE A 99 18.43 19.65 12.98
CA PHE A 99 17.02 19.21 12.91
C PHE A 99 16.09 20.30 12.35
N ASP A 100 16.26 21.55 12.77
CA ASP A 100 15.34 22.64 12.41
C ASP A 100 15.52 23.17 10.99
N ASN A 101 16.69 22.95 10.36
CA ASN A 101 17.01 23.52 9.03
C ASN A 101 17.24 22.47 7.94
N THR A 102 17.51 21.21 8.31
CA THR A 102 17.74 20.15 7.32
C THR A 102 16.49 19.87 6.50
N SER A 103 16.68 19.70 5.18
CA SER A 103 15.64 19.21 4.28
C SER A 103 15.68 17.69 4.09
N ASN A 104 16.59 16.99 4.77
CA ASN A 104 16.82 15.55 4.63
C ASN A 104 16.33 14.81 5.86
N VAL A 105 15.67 13.67 5.64
CA VAL A 105 15.10 12.84 6.71
C VAL A 105 15.47 11.38 6.47
N VAL A 106 15.87 10.70 7.54
CA VAL A 106 16.06 9.24 7.56
C VAL A 106 15.03 8.64 8.50
N ILE A 107 14.25 7.67 8.03
CA ILE A 107 13.21 7.01 8.82
C ILE A 107 13.60 5.55 9.02
N ARG A 108 13.65 5.10 10.29
CA ARG A 108 13.96 3.71 10.66
C ARG A 108 12.68 2.94 10.99
N GLY A 109 12.39 1.88 10.24
CA GLY A 109 11.22 1.01 10.40
C GLY A 109 11.04 0.06 9.21
N ASP A 110 10.01 -0.79 9.26
CA ASP A 110 9.58 -1.51 8.06
C ASP A 110 9.08 -0.50 7.02
N ASN A 111 9.55 -0.62 5.79
CA ASN A 111 9.26 0.32 4.73
C ASN A 111 7.77 0.36 4.37
N LEU A 112 7.01 -0.73 4.54
CA LEU A 112 5.56 -0.75 4.28
C LEU A 112 4.83 0.21 5.23
N ASP A 113 5.13 0.14 6.53
CA ASP A 113 4.57 1.05 7.53
C ASP A 113 5.03 2.49 7.32
N VAL A 114 6.32 2.70 7.01
CA VAL A 114 6.85 4.03 6.70
C VAL A 114 6.13 4.65 5.49
N LEU A 115 5.93 3.89 4.42
CA LEU A 115 5.22 4.36 3.23
C LEU A 115 3.76 4.72 3.54
N LYS A 116 3.09 3.96 4.42
CA LYS A 116 1.73 4.29 4.90
C LYS A 116 1.68 5.60 5.68
N ILE A 117 2.68 5.88 6.51
CA ILE A 117 2.80 7.15 7.23
C ILE A 117 3.04 8.29 6.23
N LEU A 118 4.00 8.12 5.32
CA LEU A 118 4.36 9.15 4.33
C LEU A 118 3.18 9.49 3.41
N TYR A 119 2.33 8.51 3.09
CA TYR A 119 1.15 8.70 2.24
C TYR A 119 0.29 9.91 2.65
N GLN A 120 0.10 10.15 3.95
CA GLN A 120 -0.76 11.24 4.43
C GLN A 120 -0.27 12.62 4.01
N ASN A 121 1.05 12.84 4.02
CA ASN A 121 1.64 14.16 3.83
C ASN A 121 2.39 14.31 2.51
N TYR A 122 2.73 13.20 1.85
CA TYR A 122 3.56 13.15 0.63
C TYR A 122 2.84 12.54 -0.57
N PHE A 123 1.52 12.37 -0.52
CA PHE A 123 0.71 11.96 -1.68
C PHE A 123 1.01 12.84 -2.90
N ARG A 124 1.44 12.22 -3.99
CA ARG A 124 1.84 12.89 -5.24
C ARG A 124 2.86 14.03 -5.09
N LYS A 125 3.78 13.94 -4.13
CA LYS A 125 4.83 14.97 -3.92
C LYS A 125 6.24 14.51 -4.31
N ILE A 126 6.48 13.21 -4.45
CA ILE A 126 7.81 12.67 -4.72
C ILE A 126 8.13 12.74 -6.21
N LYS A 127 9.27 13.32 -6.58
CA LYS A 127 9.73 13.42 -7.97
C LYS A 127 10.43 12.16 -8.47
N MET A 128 11.23 11.53 -7.62
CA MET A 128 12.02 10.37 -7.98
C MET A 128 12.05 9.38 -6.81
N ILE A 129 11.88 8.10 -7.11
CA ILE A 129 12.14 6.99 -6.20
C ILE A 129 13.22 6.10 -6.82
N TYR A 130 14.22 5.73 -6.03
CA TYR A 130 15.17 4.67 -6.37
C TYR A 130 15.11 3.61 -5.28
N ILE A 131 14.99 2.35 -5.67
CA ILE A 131 15.05 1.21 -4.77
C ILE A 131 15.91 0.09 -5.36
N ASP A 132 16.59 -0.62 -4.46
CA ASP A 132 17.35 -1.83 -4.74
C ASP A 132 16.80 -2.94 -3.84
N PRO A 133 15.65 -3.53 -4.19
CA PRO A 133 15.02 -4.57 -3.39
C PRO A 133 15.91 -5.83 -3.35
N PRO A 134 15.71 -6.72 -2.36
CA PRO A 134 16.43 -7.99 -2.32
C PRO A 134 16.11 -8.84 -3.55
N TYR A 135 17.15 -9.43 -4.15
CA TYR A 135 17.01 -10.33 -5.29
C TYR A 135 16.74 -11.75 -4.79
N ASN A 136 15.79 -12.45 -5.39
CA ASN A 136 15.38 -13.81 -5.07
C ASN A 136 16.39 -14.84 -5.62
N THR A 137 17.68 -14.52 -5.49
CA THR A 137 18.77 -15.40 -5.92
C THR A 137 18.86 -16.60 -4.98
N LYS A 138 19.18 -17.77 -5.54
CA LYS A 138 19.28 -19.03 -4.77
C LYS A 138 20.33 -19.00 -3.65
N GLY A 139 21.29 -18.08 -3.73
CA GLY A 139 22.42 -17.93 -2.80
C GLY A 139 22.19 -16.91 -1.67
N GLU A 140 21.28 -15.95 -1.82
CA GLU A 140 20.97 -15.00 -0.75
C GLU A 140 19.88 -15.55 0.19
N ASN A 141 20.05 -15.29 1.49
CA ASN A 141 19.16 -15.73 2.55
C ASN A 141 17.85 -14.92 2.59
N PHE A 142 17.22 -14.67 1.43
CA PHE A 142 15.93 -14.02 1.38
C PHE A 142 14.83 -15.02 1.77
N VAL A 143 14.64 -15.17 3.09
CA VAL A 143 13.47 -15.82 3.69
C VAL A 143 12.72 -14.73 4.42
N TYR A 144 11.55 -14.37 3.90
CA TYR A 144 10.78 -13.30 4.48
C TYR A 144 10.05 -13.80 5.72
N LYS A 145 10.48 -13.31 6.88
CA LYS A 145 9.73 -13.42 8.14
C LYS A 145 8.81 -12.21 8.25
N ASP A 146 7.83 -12.05 7.36
CA ASP A 146 6.69 -11.24 7.79
C ASP A 146 6.04 -12.03 8.92
N ASP A 147 6.03 -11.48 10.12
CA ASP A 147 5.12 -11.91 11.17
C ASP A 147 3.70 -11.43 10.80
N PHE A 148 3.15 -11.93 9.68
CA PHE A 148 1.74 -11.79 9.26
C PHE A 148 0.78 -12.05 10.44
N ARG A 149 1.22 -12.88 11.40
CA ARG A 149 0.46 -13.31 12.57
C ARG A 149 -0.05 -12.18 13.45
N GLN A 150 0.60 -11.01 13.51
CA GLN A 150 0.13 -9.91 14.36
C GLN A 150 -0.56 -8.77 13.63
N SER A 151 -0.12 -8.40 12.42
CA SER A 151 -0.74 -7.30 11.66
C SER A 151 -1.96 -7.72 10.85
N ASP A 152 -2.05 -9.01 10.47
CA ASP A 152 -2.99 -9.46 9.45
C ASP A 152 -4.05 -10.45 9.94
N ALA A 153 -4.07 -10.82 11.23
CA ALA A 153 -5.14 -11.65 11.80
C ALA A 153 -6.55 -11.08 11.51
N ASN A 154 -6.68 -9.75 11.57
CA ASN A 154 -7.92 -9.06 11.21
C ASN A 154 -8.21 -9.10 9.70
N LEU A 155 -7.19 -9.07 8.84
CA LEU A 155 -7.37 -9.19 7.38
C LEU A 155 -7.76 -10.62 7.01
N VAL A 156 -7.08 -11.63 7.57
CA VAL A 156 -7.40 -13.05 7.39
C VAL A 156 -8.84 -13.33 7.79
N ALA A 157 -9.29 -12.79 8.94
CA ALA A 157 -10.69 -12.86 9.37
C ALA A 157 -11.64 -12.13 8.41
N GLN A 158 -11.27 -10.95 7.91
CA GLN A 158 -12.08 -10.15 6.98
C GLN A 158 -12.24 -10.81 5.60
N PHE A 159 -11.24 -11.59 5.16
CA PHE A 159 -11.31 -12.38 3.93
C PHE A 159 -11.93 -13.77 4.11
N GLY A 160 -12.37 -14.13 5.32
CA GLY A 160 -13.04 -15.41 5.60
C GLY A 160 -12.15 -16.63 5.33
N MET A 161 -10.82 -16.47 5.43
CA MET A 161 -9.87 -17.54 5.14
C MET A 161 -9.87 -18.56 6.29
N ASN A 162 -10.01 -19.84 5.95
CA ASN A 162 -9.89 -20.94 6.91
C ASN A 162 -8.42 -21.17 7.32
N GLU A 163 -8.18 -21.96 8.36
CA GLU A 163 -6.82 -22.30 8.83
C GLU A 163 -5.95 -22.86 7.69
N GLU A 164 -6.53 -23.69 6.82
CA GLU A 164 -5.85 -24.27 5.65
C GLU A 164 -5.36 -23.21 4.64
N THR A 165 -6.18 -22.19 4.34
CA THR A 165 -5.78 -21.07 3.48
C THR A 165 -4.70 -20.21 4.15
N THR A 166 -4.77 -20.08 5.48
CA THR A 166 -3.77 -19.32 6.26
C THR A 166 -2.41 -20.03 6.23
N ASP A 167 -2.40 -21.35 6.38
CA ASP A 167 -1.18 -22.16 6.30
C ASP A 167 -0.62 -22.20 4.87
N TYR A 168 -1.48 -22.28 3.85
CA TYR A 168 -1.07 -22.14 2.45
C TYR A 168 -0.40 -20.80 2.19
N LEU A 169 -1.01 -19.70 2.63
CA LEU A 169 -0.42 -18.37 2.51
C LEU A 169 0.90 -18.29 3.26
N HIS A 170 0.96 -18.74 4.51
CA HIS A 170 2.19 -18.77 5.29
C HIS A 170 3.32 -19.50 4.53
N ASN A 171 3.03 -20.62 3.89
CA ASN A 171 4.00 -21.35 3.08
C ASN A 171 4.39 -20.58 1.81
N VAL A 172 3.43 -19.97 1.10
CA VAL A 172 3.71 -19.14 -0.09
C VAL A 172 4.62 -17.96 0.26
N PHE A 173 4.36 -17.28 1.38
CA PHE A 173 5.14 -16.12 1.82
C PHE A 173 6.50 -16.50 2.43
N SER A 174 6.59 -17.69 3.06
CA SER A 174 7.84 -18.18 3.68
C SER A 174 8.77 -18.86 2.67
N THR A 175 8.31 -19.11 1.44
CA THR A 175 9.10 -19.74 0.38
C THR A 175 9.80 -18.70 -0.48
N ARG A 176 10.94 -19.09 -1.08
CA ARG A 176 11.66 -18.34 -2.14
C ARG A 176 10.92 -18.33 -3.48
N SER A 177 9.59 -18.31 -3.43
CA SER A 177 8.76 -18.37 -4.63
C SER A 177 8.54 -16.96 -5.19
N HIS A 178 8.35 -16.86 -6.51
CA HIS A 178 7.93 -15.59 -7.13
C HIS A 178 6.65 -15.05 -6.48
N SER A 179 5.74 -15.91 -6.02
CA SER A 179 4.52 -15.47 -5.33
C SER A 179 4.84 -14.79 -3.99
N GLY A 180 5.78 -15.32 -3.21
CA GLY A 180 6.22 -14.68 -1.96
C GLY A 180 6.87 -13.33 -2.21
N TRP A 181 7.79 -13.24 -3.18
CA TRP A 181 8.47 -11.98 -3.54
C TRP A 181 7.49 -10.95 -4.10
N LEU A 182 6.61 -11.35 -5.03
CA LEU A 182 5.58 -10.47 -5.59
C LEU A 182 4.64 -9.96 -4.50
N ALA A 183 4.23 -10.82 -3.57
CA ALA A 183 3.34 -10.42 -2.51
C ALA A 183 4.03 -9.51 -1.46
N PHE A 184 5.35 -9.63 -1.29
CA PHE A 184 6.18 -8.67 -0.54
C PHE A 184 6.30 -7.31 -1.25
N MET A 185 6.61 -7.30 -2.55
CA MET A 185 6.87 -6.07 -3.31
C MET A 185 5.60 -5.30 -3.67
N TYR A 186 4.51 -6.01 -3.98
CA TYR A 186 3.25 -5.41 -4.43
C TYR A 186 2.73 -4.28 -3.54
N PRO A 187 2.57 -4.45 -2.21
CA PRO A 187 2.02 -3.38 -1.38
C PRO A 187 2.94 -2.15 -1.32
N ARG A 188 4.25 -2.38 -1.34
CA ARG A 188 5.28 -1.34 -1.28
C ARG A 188 5.29 -0.51 -2.56
N LEU A 189 5.29 -1.16 -3.72
CA LEU A 189 5.25 -0.49 -5.03
C LEU A 189 3.93 0.26 -5.23
N LYS A 190 2.81 -0.31 -4.78
CA LYS A 190 1.50 0.36 -4.82
C LYS A 190 1.50 1.67 -4.02
N LEU A 191 2.05 1.68 -2.81
CA LEU A 191 2.18 2.90 -2.01
C LEU A 191 3.20 3.87 -2.61
N ALA A 192 4.34 3.39 -3.08
CA ALA A 192 5.35 4.21 -3.76
C ALA A 192 4.73 4.97 -4.96
N ARG A 193 3.89 4.30 -5.76
CA ARG A 193 3.15 4.92 -6.87
C ARG A 193 2.22 6.06 -6.42
N GLN A 194 1.63 5.95 -5.23
CA GLN A 194 0.75 6.98 -4.67
C GLN A 194 1.53 8.22 -4.19
N LEU A 195 2.78 8.04 -3.77
CA LEU A 195 3.66 9.13 -3.37
C LEU A 195 4.25 9.88 -4.57
N LEU A 196 4.43 9.21 -5.71
CA LEU A 196 4.96 9.83 -6.93
C LEU A 196 4.03 10.88 -7.51
N ARG A 197 4.63 12.01 -7.92
CA ARG A 197 4.01 13.01 -8.79
C ARG A 197 3.59 12.40 -10.12
N GLU A 198 2.74 13.10 -10.86
CA GLU A 198 2.34 12.69 -12.21
C GLU A 198 3.53 12.66 -13.19
N ASP A 199 4.48 13.58 -13.04
CA ASP A 199 5.75 13.61 -13.76
C ASP A 199 6.88 12.89 -13.01
N GLY A 200 6.54 12.09 -12.00
CA GLY A 200 7.48 11.36 -11.16
C GLY A 200 7.98 10.08 -11.82
N VAL A 201 9.18 9.65 -11.47
CA VAL A 201 9.82 8.44 -12.00
C VAL A 201 10.25 7.50 -10.88
N ILE A 202 10.19 6.20 -11.13
CA ILE A 202 10.72 5.17 -10.24
C ILE A 202 11.76 4.33 -10.98
N PHE A 203 12.90 4.13 -10.34
CA PHE A 203 13.97 3.23 -10.79
C PHE A 203 14.07 2.09 -9.79
N ILE A 204 14.12 0.87 -10.31
CA ILE A 204 14.18 -0.36 -9.53
C ILE A 204 15.32 -1.18 -10.11
N SER A 205 16.33 -1.45 -9.28
CA SER A 205 17.39 -2.41 -9.63
C SER A 205 16.86 -3.83 -9.44
N ILE A 206 17.12 -4.72 -10.39
CA ILE A 206 16.66 -6.10 -10.38
C ILE A 206 17.59 -6.96 -11.25
N ASP A 207 17.66 -8.25 -10.98
CA ASP A 207 18.38 -9.23 -11.80
C ASP A 207 17.40 -10.15 -12.58
N ASP A 208 17.91 -11.24 -13.15
CA ASP A 208 17.16 -12.20 -13.96
C ASP A 208 16.36 -13.24 -13.16
N ASN A 209 16.45 -13.25 -11.82
CA ASN A 209 15.78 -14.25 -10.98
C ASN A 209 14.31 -13.93 -10.67
N GLU A 210 13.84 -12.71 -10.96
CA GLU A 210 12.50 -12.22 -10.59
C GLU A 210 11.45 -12.32 -11.69
#